data_AF-A0A916ZTB5-F1
#
_entry.id   AF-A0A916ZTB5-F1
#
_cell.length_a   1.000
_cell.length_b   1.000
_cell.length_c   1.000
_cell.angle_alpha   90.00
_cell.angle_beta   90.00
_cell.angle_gamma   90.00
#
_symmetry.space_group_name_H-M   'P 1'
#
loop_
_entity.id
_entity.type
_entity.pdbx_description
1 polymer ?
#
loop_
_entity_poly.entity_id
_entity_poly.type
_entity_poly.pdbx_seq_one_letter_code
_entity_poly.pdbx_strand_id
1 'polypeptide(L)'
;MSNNTGNTLIALITGAAVGAGLGLLYAPQSGEKTRKQLKKEAKNAKRSLEGKYEEAYSQLGEFAESAKSKFENQLNSTFSKAKTKSEDLINSMENELAELKKKNEDLLKELKSAKK
;
A
#
# COMPACT_ATOMS: atom_id res chain seq x y z
N MET A 1 -7.23 23.09 -10.78
CA MET A 1 -6.56 21.79 -10.54
C MET A 1 -5.25 21.64 -11.34
N SER A 2 -4.40 22.67 -11.40
CA SER A 2 -3.18 22.64 -12.26
C SER A 2 -1.97 21.96 -11.59
N ASN A 3 -1.99 21.87 -10.26
CA ASN A 3 -0.80 21.60 -9.45
C ASN A 3 -0.57 20.09 -9.23
N ASN A 4 -1.60 19.27 -9.44
CA ASN A 4 -1.55 17.83 -9.17
C ASN A 4 -0.93 17.04 -10.32
N THR A 5 -1.11 17.48 -11.57
CA THR A 5 -0.54 16.81 -12.75
C THR A 5 1.00 16.85 -12.73
N GLY A 6 1.58 18.00 -12.35
CA GLY A 6 3.03 18.12 -12.18
C GLY A 6 3.57 17.20 -11.09
N ASN A 7 2.88 17.09 -9.96
CA ASN A 7 3.29 16.24 -8.85
C ASN A 7 3.21 14.74 -9.20
N THR A 8 2.18 14.33 -9.96
CA THR A 8 2.05 12.95 -10.45
C THR A 8 3.14 12.59 -11.46
N LEU A 9 3.50 13.50 -12.37
CA LEU A 9 4.59 13.27 -13.32
C LEU A 9 5.94 13.13 -12.60
N ILE A 10 6.20 13.97 -11.59
CA ILE A 10 7.40 13.87 -10.75
C ILE A 10 7.42 12.54 -10.00
N ALA A 11 6.30 12.11 -9.41
CA ALA A 11 6.21 10.83 -8.71
C ALA A 11 6.47 9.64 -9.65
N LEU A 12 5.93 9.67 -10.86
CA LEU A 12 6.14 8.62 -11.87
C LEU A 12 7.61 8.53 -12.29
N ILE A 13 8.24 9.66 -12.63
CA ILE A 13 9.65 9.70 -13.03
C ILE A 13 10.53 9.23 -11.87
N THR A 14 10.23 9.67 -10.65
CA THR A 14 10.97 9.26 -9.44
C THR A 14 10.85 7.76 -9.21
N GLY A 15 9.64 7.20 -9.28
CA GLY A 15 9.41 5.76 -9.13
C GLY A 15 10.11 4.95 -10.23
N ALA A 16 10.05 5.40 -11.48
CA ALA A 16 10.74 4.76 -12.59
C ALA A 16 12.26 4.79 -12.43
N ALA A 17 12.83 5.92 -11.99
CA ALA A 17 14.26 6.06 -11.74
C ALA A 17 14.74 5.14 -10.60
N VAL A 18 13.99 5.07 -9.50
CA VAL A 18 14.29 4.15 -8.39
C VAL A 18 14.21 2.70 -8.85
N GLY A 19 13.14 2.32 -9.56
CA GLY A 19 12.96 0.96 -10.07
C GLY A 19 14.05 0.55 -11.06
N ALA A 20 14.39 1.42 -12.02
CA ALA A 20 15.47 1.18 -12.97
C ALA A 20 16.84 1.13 -12.27
N GLY A 21 17.07 1.98 -11.28
CA GLY A 21 18.27 1.98 -10.45
C GLY A 21 18.44 0.64 -9.72
N LEU A 22 17.41 0.18 -9.02
CA LEU A 22 17.41 -1.12 -8.35
C LEU A 22 17.57 -2.29 -9.34
N GLY A 23 16.89 -2.24 -10.48
CA GLY A 23 17.00 -3.27 -11.52
C GLY A 23 18.41 -3.35 -12.12
N LEU A 24 19.05 -2.21 -12.35
CA LEU A 24 20.44 -2.15 -12.84
C LEU A 24 21.45 -2.61 -11.79
N LEU A 25 21.21 -2.29 -10.51
CA LEU A 25 22.04 -2.78 -9.40
C LEU A 25 21.91 -4.30 -9.20
N TYR A 26 20.70 -4.83 -9.35
CA TYR A 26 20.45 -6.26 -9.26
C TYR A 26 21.04 -7.03 -10.45
N ALA A 27 20.99 -6.45 -11.66
CA ALA A 27 21.51 -7.04 -12.88
C ALA A 27 22.54 -6.11 -13.55
N PRO A 28 23.79 -6.11 -13.08
CA PRO A 28 24.82 -5.22 -13.60
C PRO A 28 25.19 -5.60 -15.05
N GLN A 29 25.28 -4.59 -15.91
CA GLN A 29 25.72 -4.72 -17.29
C GLN A 29 26.91 -3.79 -17.55
N SER A 30 27.75 -4.13 -18.53
CA SER A 30 28.86 -3.24 -18.92
C SER A 30 28.35 -1.99 -19.63
N GLY A 31 28.94 -0.83 -19.33
CA GLY A 31 28.49 0.46 -19.87
C GLY A 31 28.50 0.55 -21.40
N GLU A 32 29.41 -0.15 -22.07
CA GLU A 32 29.44 -0.25 -23.53
C GLU A 32 28.17 -0.93 -24.08
N LYS A 33 27.76 -2.05 -23.45
CA LYS A 33 26.53 -2.77 -23.80
C LYS A 33 25.30 -1.90 -23.54
N THR A 34 25.23 -1.24 -22.38
CA THR A 34 24.12 -0.33 -22.04
C THR A 34 23.96 0.79 -23.05
N ARG A 35 25.05 1.44 -23.48
CA ARG A 35 25.00 2.53 -24.47
C ARG A 35 24.53 2.03 -25.84
N LYS A 36 24.98 0.85 -26.27
CA LYS A 36 24.54 0.23 -27.53
C LYS A 36 23.08 -0.18 -27.49
N GLN A 37 22.63 -0.77 -26.38
CA GLN A 37 21.23 -1.13 -26.15
C GLN A 37 20.33 0.10 -26.13
N LEU A 38 20.68 1.15 -25.39
CA LEU A 38 19.87 2.37 -25.31
C LEU A 38 19.61 3.00 -26.68
N LYS A 39 20.63 3.05 -27.56
CA LYS A 39 20.48 3.55 -28.94
C LYS A 39 19.52 2.69 -29.77
N LYS A 40 19.60 1.35 -29.62
CA LYS A 40 18.74 0.41 -30.33
C LYS A 40 17.30 0.50 -29.82
N GLU A 41 17.12 0.47 -28.51
CA GLU A 41 15.82 0.53 -27.85
C GLU A 41 15.13 1.86 -28.11
N ALA A 42 15.83 3.00 -28.07
CA ALA A 42 15.24 4.30 -28.39
C ALA A 42 14.66 4.35 -29.82
N LYS A 43 15.38 3.77 -30.79
CA LYS A 43 14.92 3.69 -32.19
C LYS A 43 13.70 2.76 -32.34
N ASN A 44 13.69 1.65 -31.61
CA ASN A 44 12.59 0.68 -31.64
C ASN A 44 11.35 1.20 -30.90
N ALA A 45 11.54 1.86 -29.77
CA ALA A 45 10.49 2.47 -28.97
C ALA A 45 9.76 3.54 -29.78
N LYS A 46 10.49 4.42 -30.47
CA LYS A 46 9.88 5.42 -31.36
C LYS A 46 8.92 4.78 -32.38
N ARG A 47 9.37 3.72 -33.06
CA ARG A 47 8.56 2.99 -34.06
C ARG A 47 7.37 2.24 -33.44
N SER A 48 7.53 1.72 -32.23
CA SER A 48 6.50 0.91 -31.57
C SER A 48 5.45 1.78 -30.87
N LEU A 49 5.84 2.95 -30.36
CA LEU A 49 4.94 3.92 -29.76
C LEU A 49 3.93 4.46 -30.78
N GLU A 50 4.36 4.72 -32.01
CA GLU A 50 3.48 5.22 -33.08
C GLU A 50 2.35 4.23 -33.43
N GLY A 51 2.56 2.92 -33.26
CA GLY A 51 1.54 1.91 -33.62
C GLY A 51 0.78 1.26 -32.45
N LYS A 52 1.29 1.32 -31.22
CA LYS A 52 0.75 0.55 -30.08
C LYS A 52 0.11 1.40 -28.98
N TYR A 53 0.16 2.73 -29.12
CA TYR A 53 -0.37 3.63 -28.09
C TYR A 53 -1.87 3.40 -27.89
N GLU A 54 -2.63 3.32 -28.97
CA GLU A 54 -4.09 3.26 -28.91
C GLU A 54 -4.60 1.97 -28.25
N GLU A 55 -4.05 0.82 -28.63
CA GLU A 55 -4.43 -0.48 -28.09
C GLU A 55 -3.97 -0.66 -26.63
N ALA A 56 -2.77 -0.15 -26.30
CA ALA A 56 -2.24 -0.22 -24.95
C ALA A 56 -3.06 0.61 -23.96
N TYR A 57 -3.55 1.78 -24.37
CA TYR A 57 -4.39 2.63 -23.52
C TYR A 57 -5.73 1.97 -23.17
N SER A 58 -6.37 1.33 -24.14
CA SER A 58 -7.63 0.60 -23.91
C SER A 58 -7.45 -0.53 -22.90
N GLN A 59 -6.43 -1.37 -23.09
CA GLN A 59 -6.17 -2.51 -22.21
C GLN A 59 -5.70 -2.07 -20.81
N LEU A 60 -4.93 -0.97 -20.70
CA LEU A 60 -4.52 -0.43 -19.41
C LEU A 60 -5.73 0.06 -18.60
N GLY A 61 -6.70 0.69 -19.26
CA GLY A 61 -7.92 1.19 -18.62
C GLY A 61 -8.69 0.06 -17.95
N GLU A 62 -8.99 -1.00 -18.71
CA GLU A 62 -9.72 -2.18 -18.20
C GLU A 62 -8.97 -2.90 -17.07
N PHE A 63 -7.64 -3.03 -17.21
CA PHE A 63 -6.82 -3.65 -16.17
C PHE A 63 -6.77 -2.80 -14.90
N ALA A 64 -6.59 -1.48 -15.04
CA ALA A 64 -6.54 -0.57 -13.91
C ALA A 64 -7.88 -0.54 -13.17
N GLU A 65 -9.00 -0.53 -13.90
CA GLU A 65 -10.34 -0.55 -13.31
C GLU A 65 -10.63 -1.87 -12.60
N SER A 66 -10.25 -2.99 -13.20
CA SER A 66 -10.35 -4.32 -12.58
C SER A 66 -9.49 -4.44 -11.33
N ALA A 67 -8.25 -3.93 -11.37
CA ALA A 67 -7.34 -3.93 -10.23
C ALA A 67 -7.88 -3.04 -9.09
N LYS A 68 -8.38 -1.85 -9.43
CA LYS A 68 -9.02 -0.94 -8.47
C LYS A 68 -10.23 -1.59 -7.80
N SER A 69 -11.13 -2.19 -8.58
CA SER A 69 -12.31 -2.88 -8.05
C SER A 69 -11.92 -4.04 -7.12
N LYS A 70 -10.95 -4.88 -7.51
CA LYS A 70 -10.45 -5.96 -6.65
C LYS A 70 -9.84 -5.43 -5.36
N PHE A 71 -9.04 -4.36 -5.46
CA PHE A 71 -8.42 -3.74 -4.30
C PHE A 71 -9.45 -3.14 -3.36
N GLU A 72 -10.43 -2.39 -3.87
CA GLU A 72 -11.51 -1.80 -3.06
C GLU A 72 -12.34 -2.88 -2.38
N ASN A 73 -12.70 -3.96 -3.07
CA ASN A 73 -13.42 -5.08 -2.47
C ASN A 73 -12.62 -5.79 -1.37
N GLN A 74 -11.33 -6.00 -1.60
CA GLN A 74 -10.44 -6.64 -0.62
C GLN A 74 -10.17 -5.72 0.58
N LEU A 75 -10.05 -4.42 0.35
CA LEU A 75 -9.86 -3.42 1.40
C LEU A 75 -11.14 -3.27 2.23
N ASN A 76 -12.31 -3.16 1.60
CA ASN A 76 -13.59 -3.03 2.29
C ASN A 76 -13.92 -4.28 3.11
N SER A 77 -13.67 -5.48 2.58
CA SER A 77 -13.88 -6.72 3.32
C SER A 77 -12.90 -6.88 4.49
N THR A 78 -11.65 -6.45 4.32
CA THR A 78 -10.65 -6.43 5.41
C THR A 78 -10.99 -5.39 6.47
N PHE A 79 -11.39 -4.19 6.05
CA PHE A 79 -11.76 -3.08 6.93
C PHE A 79 -13.02 -3.37 7.72
N SER A 80 -14.04 -3.96 7.08
CA SER A 80 -15.27 -4.38 7.77
C SER A 80 -15.01 -5.47 8.79
N LYS A 81 -14.22 -6.50 8.45
CA LYS A 81 -13.77 -7.53 9.41
C LYS A 81 -12.96 -6.92 10.55
N ALA A 82 -12.08 -5.96 10.25
CA ALA A 82 -11.31 -5.26 11.25
C ALA A 82 -12.21 -4.42 12.18
N LYS A 83 -13.23 -3.74 11.65
CA LYS A 83 -14.19 -2.93 12.42
C LYS A 83 -15.00 -3.80 13.38
N THR A 84 -15.60 -4.89 12.89
CA THR A 84 -16.34 -5.83 13.75
C THR A 84 -15.43 -6.44 14.80
N LYS A 85 -14.23 -6.89 14.41
CA LYS A 85 -13.27 -7.46 15.36
C LYS A 85 -12.75 -6.44 16.38
N SER A 86 -12.68 -5.16 16.00
CA SER A 86 -12.33 -4.06 16.92
C SER A 86 -13.47 -3.75 17.89
N GLU A 87 -14.73 -3.78 17.45
CA GLU A 87 -15.90 -3.61 18.32
C GLU A 87 -16.00 -4.73 19.37
N ASP A 88 -15.78 -5.99 18.96
CA ASP A 88 -15.73 -7.13 19.89
C ASP A 88 -14.56 -7.01 20.90
N LEU A 89 -13.40 -6.53 20.43
CA LEU A 89 -12.25 -6.25 21.30
C LEU A 89 -12.54 -5.13 22.31
N ILE A 90 -13.20 -4.04 21.89
CA ILE A 90 -13.55 -2.93 22.78
C ILE A 90 -14.51 -3.41 23.87
N ASN A 91 -15.56 -4.14 23.52
CA ASN A 91 -16.53 -4.67 24.49
C ASN A 91 -15.87 -5.65 25.48
N SER A 92 -14.96 -6.49 24.99
CA SER A 92 -14.21 -7.42 25.85
C SER A 92 -13.29 -6.68 26.81
N MET A 93 -12.60 -5.64 26.32
CA MET A 93 -11.75 -4.78 27.16
C MET A 93 -12.56 -4.06 28.23
N GLU A 94 -13.74 -3.52 27.91
CA GLU A 94 -14.58 -2.83 28.91
C GLU A 94 -15.02 -3.77 30.04
N ASN A 95 -15.43 -5.00 29.69
CA ASN A 95 -15.81 -6.01 30.66
C ASN A 95 -14.63 -6.40 31.57
N GLU A 96 -13.45 -6.67 31.00
CA GLU A 96 -12.25 -6.96 31.78
C GLU A 96 -11.86 -5.79 32.69
N LEU A 97 -11.97 -4.55 32.22
CA LEU A 97 -11.63 -3.35 32.98
C LEU A 97 -12.62 -3.11 34.14
N ALA A 98 -13.90 -3.37 33.92
CA ALA A 98 -14.93 -3.34 34.97
C ALA A 98 -14.69 -4.42 36.02
N GLU A 99 -14.34 -5.64 35.60
CA GLU A 99 -14.03 -6.75 36.51
C GLU A 99 -12.77 -6.48 37.33
N LEU A 100 -11.72 -5.93 36.70
CA LEU A 100 -10.50 -5.50 37.38
C LEU A 100 -10.76 -4.41 38.42
N LYS A 101 -11.59 -3.40 38.10
CA LYS A 101 -11.97 -2.36 39.07
C LYS A 101 -12.69 -2.96 40.28
N LYS A 102 -13.65 -3.85 40.05
CA LYS A 102 -14.41 -4.50 41.13
C LYS A 102 -13.51 -5.37 42.02
N LYS A 103 -12.67 -6.21 41.41
CA LYS A 103 -11.67 -7.01 42.14
C LYS A 103 -10.73 -6.13 42.97
N ASN A 104 -10.29 -4.99 42.42
CA ASN A 104 -9.43 -4.07 43.15
C ASN A 104 -10.13 -3.42 44.35
N GLU A 105 -11.40 -3.03 44.21
CA GLU A 105 -12.19 -2.49 45.33
C GLU A 105 -12.44 -3.54 46.45
N ASP A 106 -12.72 -4.78 46.07
CA ASP A 106 -12.92 -5.87 47.03
C ASP A 106 -11.61 -6.20 47.77
N LEU A 107 -10.48 -6.25 47.07
CA LEU A 107 -9.15 -6.37 47.67
C LEU A 107 -8.82 -5.20 48.61
N LEU A 108 -9.20 -3.97 48.28
CA LEU A 108 -9.00 -2.80 49.16
C LEU A 108 -9.86 -2.88 50.43
N LYS A 109 -11.07 -3.44 50.34
CA LYS A 109 -11.91 -3.70 51.51
C LYS A 109 -11.31 -4.79 52.40
N GLU A 110 -10.87 -5.90 51.81
CA GLU A 110 -10.18 -6.98 52.53
C GLU A 110 -8.89 -6.49 53.21
N LEU A 111 -8.09 -5.68 52.51
CA LEU A 111 -6.88 -5.07 53.09
C LEU A 111 -7.20 -4.12 54.24
N LYS A 112 -8.30 -3.37 54.17
CA LYS A 112 -8.75 -2.50 55.28
C LYS A 112 -9.28 -3.30 56.47
N SER A 113 -9.96 -4.41 56.23
CA SER A 113 -10.45 -5.28 57.31
C SER A 113 -9.35 -6.12 57.94
N ALA A 114 -8.32 -6.50 57.20
CA ALA A 114 -7.17 -7.26 57.71
C ALA A 114 -6.16 -6.39 58.51
N LYS A 115 -6.23 -5.06 58.40
CA LYS A 115 -5.33 -4.11 59.08
C LYS A 115 -5.89 -3.55 60.40
N LYS A 116 -7.09 -3.99 60.81
CA LYS A 116 -7.76 -3.63 62.06
C LYS A 116 -7.75 -4.83 63.00
#